data_AF-A0A151EJ92-F1
#
_entry.id   AF-A0A151EJ92-F1
#
_cell.length_a   1.000
_cell.length_b   1.000
_cell.length_c   1.000
_cell.angle_alpha   90.00
_cell.angle_beta   90.00
_cell.angle_gamma   90.00
#
_symmetry.space_group_name_H-M   'P 1'
#
loop_
_entity.id
_entity.type
_entity.pdbx_description
1 polymer ?
#
loop_
_entity_poly.entity_id
_entity_poly.type
_entity_poly.pdbx_seq_one_letter_code
_entity_poly.pdbx_strand_id
1 'polypeptide(L)'
;MRIISFIVCFLLVSIVFSVEGYEEKETFEHRSITREKILEIAEAYADHEWYPTVENIFHGFCNDCNKQVDTPDSNYYGSGGWIVGEKNIGVPYQWGGFSSLSGLGLFPQEDFDEQYTGTGGYSGTIHYGGDIACVGSYGCIRACGVDCSGFVSRCWNLPGKESTKSLPDISIKIKYDSLKPGDILDIPGEHVILFKEFVNEEKTLIRTIEANWPKVYENIYNAEVSVDGYSITLDGGKTYEIYTYEHISNFPPSLPIIDGPTHGKTWILYTYTLNSTDPDGDDIAKYIINFGDGTSEVTLNGPYASGDEVIAVHLWTKVGFYTIKAKAVDLYGHETDWSELTVTMPRDKTASSSPFLIFLERYPLLQTLLMRLGLQ
;
A
#
# COMPACT_ATOMS: atom_id res chain seq x y z
N MET A 1 -73.40 -9.58 5.01
CA MET A 1 -72.50 -8.89 4.07
C MET A 1 -71.20 -8.60 4.82
N ARG A 2 -70.11 -9.23 4.37
CA ARG A 2 -68.70 -9.14 4.85
C ARG A 2 -68.37 -9.63 6.28
N ILE A 3 -67.60 -10.73 6.25
CA ILE A 3 -66.83 -11.45 7.26
C ILE A 3 -65.63 -10.60 7.70
N ILE A 4 -65.10 -10.75 8.92
CA ILE A 4 -63.65 -10.87 9.24
C ILE A 4 -63.46 -11.37 10.69
N SER A 5 -62.48 -12.27 10.80
CA SER A 5 -62.05 -13.14 11.90
C SER A 5 -61.83 -12.51 13.28
N PHE A 6 -62.19 -13.27 14.32
CA PHE A 6 -61.58 -13.19 15.65
C PHE A 6 -60.52 -14.30 15.77
N ILE A 7 -59.25 -13.92 15.88
CA ILE A 7 -58.17 -14.82 16.31
C ILE A 7 -57.71 -14.36 17.69
N VAL A 8 -57.68 -15.33 18.59
CA VAL A 8 -57.31 -15.29 20.01
C VAL A 8 -55.86 -14.83 20.17
N CYS A 9 -55.61 -13.80 20.99
CA CYS A 9 -54.27 -13.40 21.40
C CYS A 9 -54.07 -13.85 22.86
N PHE A 10 -53.20 -14.84 23.07
CA PHE A 10 -52.79 -15.32 24.38
C PHE A 10 -51.85 -14.29 25.03
N LEU A 11 -52.18 -13.85 26.24
CA LEU A 11 -51.24 -13.18 27.13
C LEU A 11 -50.14 -14.18 27.54
N LEU A 12 -48.88 -13.86 27.23
CA LEU A 12 -47.72 -14.38 27.94
C LEU A 12 -46.97 -13.18 28.51
N VAL A 13 -47.05 -13.08 29.84
CA VAL A 13 -46.23 -12.18 30.66
C VAL A 13 -44.82 -12.76 30.67
N SER A 14 -43.90 -12.13 29.96
CA SER A 14 -42.47 -12.43 30.04
C SER A 14 -41.80 -11.37 30.91
N ILE A 15 -41.29 -11.84 32.04
CA ILE A 15 -40.58 -11.09 33.07
C ILE A 15 -39.32 -10.47 32.45
N VAL A 16 -39.16 -9.15 32.57
CA VAL A 16 -37.92 -8.44 32.28
C VAL A 16 -36.92 -8.76 33.39
N PHE A 17 -36.00 -9.68 33.14
CA PHE A 17 -34.73 -9.71 33.86
C PHE A 17 -33.75 -8.83 33.08
N SER A 18 -33.39 -7.70 33.68
CA SER A 18 -32.26 -6.88 33.23
C SER A 18 -31.01 -7.72 33.44
N VAL A 19 -30.47 -8.29 32.36
CA VAL A 19 -29.13 -8.85 32.36
C VAL A 19 -28.19 -7.66 32.20
N GLU A 20 -27.43 -7.41 33.25
CA GLU A 20 -26.30 -6.47 33.28
C GLU A 20 -25.42 -6.64 32.04
N GLY A 21 -24.93 -5.49 31.56
CA GLY A 21 -24.18 -5.34 30.32
C GLY A 21 -23.12 -6.43 30.17
N TYR A 22 -23.32 -7.26 29.15
CA TYR A 22 -22.21 -7.85 28.45
C TYR A 22 -21.62 -6.72 27.61
N GLU A 23 -20.55 -6.09 28.08
CA GLU A 23 -19.64 -5.41 27.17
C GLU A 23 -19.24 -6.43 26.12
N GLU A 24 -19.71 -6.23 24.88
CA GLU A 24 -19.02 -6.81 23.74
C GLU A 24 -17.57 -6.35 23.87
N LYS A 25 -16.69 -7.28 24.25
CA LYS A 25 -15.27 -7.13 23.95
C LYS A 25 -15.23 -6.96 22.44
N GLU A 26 -15.03 -5.73 21.97
CA GLU A 26 -14.43 -5.51 20.67
C GLU A 26 -13.17 -6.37 20.65
N THR A 27 -13.27 -7.55 20.04
CA THR A 27 -12.10 -8.25 19.58
C THR A 27 -11.46 -7.27 18.63
N PHE A 28 -10.34 -6.67 19.04
CA PHE A 28 -9.50 -5.87 18.17
C PHE A 28 -9.04 -6.82 17.06
N GLU A 29 -9.87 -6.98 16.03
CA GLU A 29 -9.45 -7.55 14.76
C GLU A 29 -8.25 -6.71 14.32
N HIS A 30 -7.14 -7.38 14.05
CA HIS A 30 -5.96 -6.74 13.48
C HIS A 30 -6.43 -5.91 12.29
N ARG A 31 -6.34 -4.58 12.41
CA ARG A 31 -6.76 -3.68 11.35
C ARG A 31 -5.84 -3.92 10.18
N SER A 32 -6.41 -4.30 9.05
CA SER A 32 -5.62 -4.51 7.86
C SER A 32 -4.97 -3.18 7.42
N ILE A 33 -3.78 -3.26 6.86
CA ILE A 33 -3.00 -2.09 6.43
C ILE A 33 -2.38 -2.34 5.06
N THR A 34 -2.31 -1.30 4.23
CA THR A 34 -1.72 -1.36 2.89
C THR A 34 -0.20 -1.20 2.96
N ARG A 35 0.54 -1.68 1.95
CA ARG A 35 2.01 -1.51 1.90
C ARG A 35 2.42 -0.05 1.74
N GLU A 36 1.69 0.71 0.92
CA GLU A 36 1.88 2.16 0.80
C GLU A 36 1.72 2.84 2.16
N LYS A 37 0.70 2.50 2.95
CA LYS A 37 0.52 3.10 4.28
C LYS A 37 1.64 2.72 5.23
N ILE A 38 2.13 1.48 5.19
CA ILE A 38 3.30 1.05 5.97
C ILE A 38 4.51 1.93 5.64
N LEU A 39 4.78 2.19 4.35
CA LEU A 39 5.89 3.04 3.92
C LEU A 39 5.68 4.51 4.28
N GLU A 40 4.47 5.05 4.09
CA GLU A 40 4.14 6.42 4.49
C GLU A 40 4.46 6.65 5.97
N ILE A 41 4.09 5.70 6.84
CA ILE A 41 4.41 5.74 8.26
C ILE A 41 5.93 5.65 8.47
N ALA A 42 6.59 4.69 7.84
CA ALA A 42 8.02 4.48 8.01
C ALA A 42 8.86 5.71 7.64
N GLU A 43 8.53 6.33 6.51
CA GLU A 43 9.18 7.55 6.00
C GLU A 43 8.87 8.74 6.92
N ALA A 44 7.62 8.89 7.37
CA ALA A 44 7.27 9.94 8.32
C ALA A 44 8.13 9.89 9.60
N TYR A 45 8.45 8.69 10.11
CA TYR A 45 9.34 8.54 11.26
C TYR A 45 10.81 8.84 10.96
N ALA A 46 11.29 8.42 9.78
CA ALA A 46 12.69 8.64 9.37
C ALA A 46 12.97 10.12 9.06
N ASP A 47 11.98 10.81 8.49
CA ASP A 47 12.08 12.21 8.04
C ASP A 47 11.50 13.21 9.07
N HIS A 48 11.01 12.74 10.21
CA HIS A 48 10.35 13.59 11.21
C HIS A 48 11.25 14.72 11.69
N GLU A 49 10.83 15.96 11.51
CA GLU A 49 11.59 17.14 11.93
C GLU A 49 11.15 17.61 13.32
N TRP A 50 12.11 17.80 14.24
CA TRP A 50 11.81 18.23 15.60
C TRP A 50 12.93 19.07 16.23
N TYR A 51 12.60 19.81 17.30
CA TYR A 51 13.48 20.82 17.92
C TYR A 51 13.59 20.60 19.43
N PRO A 52 14.54 19.77 19.91
CA PRO A 52 14.72 19.50 21.34
C PRO A 52 15.20 20.75 22.10
N THR A 53 14.80 20.82 23.37
CA THR A 53 15.29 21.76 24.36
C THR A 53 16.19 21.07 25.39
N VAL A 54 16.77 21.85 26.30
CA VAL A 54 17.53 21.29 27.43
C VAL A 54 16.68 20.42 28.37
N GLU A 55 15.35 20.59 28.37
CA GLU A 55 14.43 19.78 29.20
C GLU A 55 14.27 18.36 28.65
N ASN A 56 14.66 18.13 27.39
CA ASN A 56 14.60 16.81 26.76
C ASN A 56 15.87 15.98 27.02
N ILE A 57 16.90 16.52 27.66
CA ILE A 57 18.15 15.80 28.01
C ILE A 57 17.98 15.09 29.35
N PHE A 58 18.41 13.83 29.41
CA PHE A 58 18.53 13.12 30.69
C PHE A 58 19.57 12.00 30.65
N HIS A 59 20.43 11.97 31.68
CA HIS A 59 21.40 10.90 31.93
C HIS A 59 21.37 10.51 33.40
N GLY A 60 20.88 9.31 33.70
CA GLY A 60 20.81 8.78 35.05
C GLY A 60 19.53 8.01 35.31
N PHE A 61 19.13 7.92 36.59
CA PHE A 61 17.93 7.18 36.99
C PHE A 61 16.71 8.11 37.01
N CYS A 62 15.71 7.78 36.19
CA CYS A 62 14.45 8.50 36.15
C CYS A 62 13.74 8.43 37.51
N ASN A 63 13.34 9.57 38.07
CA ASN A 63 12.70 9.63 39.39
C ASN A 63 11.34 8.93 39.44
N ASP A 64 10.64 8.84 38.30
CA ASP A 64 9.26 8.33 38.26
C ASP A 64 9.19 6.80 38.11
N CYS A 65 10.20 6.18 37.49
CA CYS A 65 10.22 4.73 37.27
C CYS A 65 11.53 4.02 37.67
N ASN A 66 12.51 4.77 38.18
CA ASN A 66 13.83 4.28 38.61
C ASN A 66 14.58 3.47 37.54
N LYS A 67 14.32 3.75 36.26
CA LYS A 67 15.06 3.19 35.14
C LYS A 67 16.20 4.11 34.75
N GLN A 68 17.33 3.52 34.37
CA GLN A 68 18.39 4.27 33.73
C GLN A 68 17.87 4.77 32.39
N VAL A 69 18.05 6.05 32.14
CA VAL A 69 17.77 6.72 30.88
C VAL A 69 19.04 7.42 30.47
N ASP A 70 19.41 7.22 29.21
CA ASP A 70 20.50 7.93 28.58
C ASP A 70 20.02 8.46 27.22
N THR A 71 19.81 9.77 27.13
CA THR A 71 19.32 10.40 25.90
C THR A 71 20.39 10.38 24.79
N PRO A 72 20.02 10.13 23.52
CA PRO A 72 20.95 10.19 22.38
C PRO A 72 21.30 11.64 21.97
N ASP A 73 21.64 12.51 22.91
CA ASP A 73 22.07 13.87 22.60
C ASP A 73 23.58 13.96 22.30
N SER A 74 23.92 14.87 21.39
CA SER A 74 25.29 15.10 20.97
C SER A 74 26.17 15.73 22.04
N ASN A 75 25.60 16.37 23.07
CA ASN A 75 26.40 16.96 24.14
C ASN A 75 27.08 15.88 24.99
N TYR A 76 26.42 14.74 25.19
CA TYR A 76 26.96 13.62 25.94
C TYR A 76 27.70 12.60 25.05
N TYR A 77 27.13 12.22 23.91
CA TYR A 77 27.66 11.13 23.06
C TYR A 77 28.45 11.59 21.82
N GLY A 78 28.52 12.89 21.55
CA GLY A 78 29.25 13.45 20.41
C GLY A 78 28.52 13.31 19.07
N SER A 79 29.24 12.96 18.01
CA SER A 79 28.67 12.93 16.65
C SER A 79 27.60 11.85 16.49
N GLY A 80 26.47 12.22 15.89
CA GLY A 80 25.39 11.29 15.54
C GLY A 80 24.10 11.55 16.33
N GLY A 81 24.22 11.95 17.59
CA GLY A 81 23.07 12.31 18.43
C GLY A 81 22.31 13.56 17.96
N TRP A 82 21.20 13.85 18.64
CA TRP A 82 20.43 15.07 18.38
C TRP A 82 21.02 16.28 19.11
N ILE A 83 20.80 17.48 18.55
CA ILE A 83 21.39 18.74 19.02
C ILE A 83 20.29 19.68 19.54
N VAL A 84 20.44 20.17 20.78
CA VAL A 84 19.52 21.12 21.41
C VAL A 84 19.44 22.42 20.62
N GLY A 85 18.21 22.92 20.42
CA GLY A 85 17.93 24.20 19.78
C GLY A 85 18.14 24.20 18.26
N GLU A 86 18.50 23.05 17.68
CA GLU A 86 18.64 22.86 16.25
C GLU A 86 17.54 21.94 15.71
N LYS A 87 17.37 21.97 14.38
CA LYS A 87 16.48 21.04 13.70
C LYS A 87 17.13 19.66 13.66
N ASN A 88 16.43 18.66 14.16
CA ASN A 88 16.83 17.26 14.08
C ASN A 88 15.83 16.51 13.18
N ILE A 89 16.33 15.52 12.45
CA ILE A 89 15.55 14.71 11.51
C ILE A 89 15.58 13.26 12.00
N GLY A 90 14.43 12.61 12.06
CA GLY A 90 14.24 11.24 12.53
C GLY A 90 13.80 11.19 13.99
N VAL A 91 12.77 10.38 14.28
CA VAL A 91 12.30 10.13 15.65
C VAL A 91 13.42 9.48 16.47
N PRO A 92 13.74 9.96 17.69
CA PRO A 92 14.86 9.45 18.46
C PRO A 92 14.64 7.99 18.90
N TYR A 93 15.74 7.25 19.01
CA TYR A 93 15.70 5.89 19.52
C TYR A 93 15.38 5.91 21.01
N GLN A 94 14.39 5.10 21.40
CA GLN A 94 14.01 4.88 22.79
C GLN A 94 13.86 3.38 23.02
N TRP A 95 14.73 2.80 23.85
CA TRP A 95 14.59 1.43 24.31
C TRP A 95 13.22 1.22 24.96
N GLY A 96 12.47 0.24 24.47
CA GLY A 96 11.11 -0.02 24.93
C GLY A 96 10.07 0.98 24.42
N GLY A 97 10.46 1.96 23.61
CA GLY A 97 9.61 3.05 23.12
C GLY A 97 8.58 2.62 22.09
N PHE A 98 7.50 3.38 22.03
CA PHE A 98 6.36 3.13 21.15
C PHE A 98 5.61 4.42 20.80
N SER A 99 6.27 5.58 20.73
CA SER A 99 5.60 6.83 20.36
C SER A 99 4.97 6.74 18.96
N SER A 100 3.83 7.41 18.78
CA SER A 100 3.11 7.64 17.52
C SER A 100 3.45 9.00 16.91
N LEU A 101 3.06 9.24 15.66
CA LEU A 101 3.05 10.58 15.05
C LEU A 101 1.62 10.98 14.65
N SER A 102 1.30 12.25 14.89
CA SER A 102 0.01 12.85 14.54
C SER A 102 -0.21 12.86 13.02
N GLY A 103 -1.48 12.90 12.62
CA GLY A 103 -1.86 12.91 11.19
C GLY A 103 -1.79 11.55 10.48
N LEU A 104 -1.15 10.53 11.06
CA LEU A 104 -1.01 9.20 10.44
C LEU A 104 -2.16 8.23 10.74
N GLY A 105 -3.08 8.58 11.65
CA GLY A 105 -4.20 7.71 12.04
C GLY A 105 -3.80 6.47 12.86
N LEU A 106 -2.65 6.53 13.54
CA LEU A 106 -2.11 5.43 14.33
C LEU A 106 -2.85 5.26 15.67
N PHE A 107 -2.92 4.01 16.14
CA PHE A 107 -3.45 3.67 17.46
C PHE A 107 -2.43 2.83 18.25
N PRO A 108 -2.27 3.04 19.57
CA PRO A 108 -2.77 4.17 20.37
C PRO A 108 -2.10 5.49 19.98
N GLN A 109 -2.80 6.61 20.19
CA GLN A 109 -2.31 7.97 19.94
C GLN A 109 -1.43 8.43 21.11
N GLU A 110 -0.17 7.99 21.12
CA GLU A 110 0.87 8.49 22.04
C GLU A 110 1.82 9.38 21.25
N ASP A 111 1.38 10.59 20.90
CA ASP A 111 2.08 11.45 19.94
C ASP A 111 3.46 11.93 20.45
N PHE A 112 4.51 11.71 19.65
CA PHE A 112 5.87 12.08 19.97
C PHE A 112 6.04 13.60 20.19
N ASP A 113 5.42 14.42 19.34
CA ASP A 113 5.56 15.88 19.43
C ASP A 113 4.93 16.41 20.72
N GLU A 114 3.75 15.91 21.06
CA GLU A 114 3.09 16.22 22.33
C GLU A 114 3.93 15.76 23.53
N GLN A 115 4.55 14.57 23.47
CA GLN A 115 5.41 14.04 24.54
C GLN A 115 6.64 14.91 24.79
N TYR A 116 7.44 15.22 23.76
CA TYR A 116 8.70 15.96 23.97
C TYR A 116 8.46 17.45 24.22
N THR A 117 7.35 18.02 23.76
CA THR A 117 7.00 19.42 24.06
C THR A 117 6.19 19.58 25.36
N GLY A 118 5.67 18.48 25.91
CA GLY A 118 4.77 18.52 27.07
C GLY A 118 3.48 19.28 26.76
N THR A 119 2.90 19.05 25.58
CA THR A 119 1.64 19.66 25.10
C THR A 119 0.57 18.59 24.88
N GLY A 120 -0.61 18.97 24.39
CA GLY A 120 -1.73 18.04 24.14
C GLY A 120 -2.05 17.13 25.32
N GLY A 121 -2.08 15.81 25.08
CA GLY A 121 -2.31 14.79 26.10
C GLY A 121 -1.26 14.73 27.22
N TYR A 122 -0.09 15.35 27.00
CA TYR A 122 1.04 15.39 27.93
C TYR A 122 1.26 16.80 28.53
N SER A 123 0.23 17.66 28.50
CA SER A 123 0.33 19.05 28.97
C SER A 123 0.98 19.18 30.35
N GLY A 124 2.11 19.91 30.39
CA GLY A 124 2.88 20.15 31.62
C GLY A 124 3.88 19.06 31.99
N THR A 125 4.04 18.03 31.14
CA THR A 125 4.95 16.90 31.36
C THR A 125 5.85 16.69 30.15
N ILE A 126 6.99 17.38 30.13
CA ILE A 126 8.00 17.26 29.08
C ILE A 126 8.77 15.94 29.23
N HIS A 127 8.85 15.16 28.15
CA HIS A 127 9.56 13.87 28.11
C HIS A 127 11.00 14.02 27.59
N TYR A 128 11.86 13.10 27.99
CA TYR A 128 13.22 12.96 27.49
C TYR A 128 13.18 12.44 26.05
N GLY A 129 13.98 13.03 25.17
CA GLY A 129 14.02 12.65 23.75
C GLY A 129 14.91 11.42 23.56
N GLY A 130 14.33 10.22 23.54
CA GLY A 130 15.04 8.95 23.41
C GLY A 130 15.57 8.36 24.72
N ASP A 131 16.06 7.13 24.63
CA ASP A 131 16.70 6.36 25.71
C ASP A 131 17.51 5.20 25.11
N ILE A 132 18.81 5.17 25.34
CA ILE A 132 19.73 4.19 24.73
C ILE A 132 20.40 3.27 25.75
N ALA A 133 20.01 3.37 27.01
CA ALA A 133 20.60 2.57 28.07
C ALA A 133 20.30 1.07 27.90
N CYS A 134 19.27 0.71 27.13
CA CYS A 134 18.88 -0.68 26.80
C CYS A 134 18.77 -1.60 28.04
N VAL A 135 18.29 -1.06 29.17
CA VAL A 135 18.26 -1.78 30.45
C VAL A 135 16.84 -2.27 30.79
N GLY A 136 16.71 -3.56 31.05
CA GLY A 136 15.47 -4.19 31.53
C GLY A 136 14.42 -4.41 30.43
N SER A 137 13.26 -4.95 30.83
CA SER A 137 12.24 -5.45 29.89
C SER A 137 11.34 -4.39 29.25
N TYR A 138 11.34 -3.15 29.75
CA TYR A 138 10.45 -2.08 29.29
C TYR A 138 11.15 -0.73 29.35
N GLY A 139 10.75 0.21 28.50
CA GLY A 139 11.30 1.57 28.43
C GLY A 139 10.90 2.47 29.60
N CYS A 140 11.58 3.61 29.75
CA CYS A 140 11.19 4.64 30.71
C CYS A 140 9.89 5.34 30.26
N ILE A 141 8.93 5.49 31.19
CA ILE A 141 7.65 6.19 30.94
C ILE A 141 7.82 7.71 30.74
N ARG A 142 9.00 8.25 31.05
CA ARG A 142 9.33 9.68 30.88
C ARG A 142 10.19 9.93 29.65
N ALA A 143 10.54 8.90 28.89
CA ALA A 143 11.20 9.03 27.60
C ALA A 143 10.18 8.85 26.46
N CYS A 144 10.49 9.44 25.31
CA CYS A 144 9.67 9.36 24.09
C CYS A 144 10.54 9.06 22.88
N GLY A 145 9.96 8.39 21.88
CA GLY A 145 10.64 7.79 20.74
C GLY A 145 10.19 6.36 20.49
N VAL A 146 10.98 5.63 19.69
CA VAL A 146 10.71 4.23 19.34
C VAL A 146 11.98 3.39 19.40
N ASP A 147 11.86 2.11 19.73
CA ASP A 147 12.90 1.13 19.41
C ASP A 147 12.60 0.41 18.10
N CYS A 148 13.48 -0.52 17.70
CA CYS A 148 13.34 -1.27 16.44
C CYS A 148 11.97 -1.95 16.30
N SER A 149 11.56 -2.69 17.33
CA SER A 149 10.28 -3.41 17.33
C SER A 149 9.07 -2.49 17.50
N GLY A 150 9.19 -1.41 18.27
CA GLY A 150 8.17 -0.39 18.44
C GLY A 150 7.92 0.37 17.15
N PHE A 151 8.98 0.71 16.43
CA PHE A 151 8.90 1.31 15.10
C PHE A 151 8.17 0.40 14.11
N VAL A 152 8.57 -0.87 13.97
CA VAL A 152 7.89 -1.82 13.09
C VAL A 152 6.42 -2.02 13.49
N SER A 153 6.14 -2.12 14.79
CA SER A 153 4.77 -2.24 15.29
C SER A 153 3.92 -1.02 14.93
N ARG A 154 4.50 0.18 14.91
CA ARG A 154 3.82 1.41 14.43
C ARG A 154 3.62 1.40 12.92
N CYS A 155 4.61 0.98 12.15
CA CYS A 155 4.51 0.85 10.70
C CYS A 155 3.40 -0.13 10.29
N TRP A 156 3.22 -1.23 11.02
CA TRP A 156 2.11 -2.18 10.82
C TRP A 156 0.80 -1.76 11.51
N ASN A 157 0.76 -0.59 12.15
CA ASN A 157 -0.38 -0.02 12.89
C ASN A 157 -1.00 -1.02 13.88
N LEU A 158 -0.14 -1.74 14.60
CA LEU A 158 -0.56 -2.70 15.61
C LEU A 158 -1.17 -1.98 16.81
N PRO A 159 -2.19 -2.57 17.47
CA PRO A 159 -2.86 -1.95 18.62
C PRO A 159 -1.97 -1.83 19.86
N GLY A 160 -0.82 -2.50 19.84
CA GLY A 160 0.19 -2.46 20.88
C GLY A 160 1.54 -2.80 20.29
N LYS A 161 2.57 -2.60 21.10
CA LYS A 161 3.93 -2.92 20.72
C LYS A 161 4.17 -4.43 20.76
N GLU A 162 4.65 -4.97 19.66
CA GLU A 162 5.26 -6.29 19.61
C GLU A 162 6.76 -6.22 19.88
N SER A 163 7.34 -7.35 20.29
CA SER A 163 8.78 -7.51 20.44
C SER A 163 9.36 -8.22 19.22
N THR A 164 10.67 -8.13 19.00
CA THR A 164 11.36 -8.98 18.00
C THR A 164 11.13 -10.48 18.22
N LYS A 165 10.72 -10.92 19.42
CA LYS A 165 10.38 -12.34 19.65
C LYS A 165 8.95 -12.71 19.26
N SER A 166 8.04 -11.75 19.23
CA SER A 166 6.61 -11.98 18.98
C SER A 166 6.15 -11.52 17.59
N LEU A 167 6.92 -10.66 16.91
CA LEU A 167 6.69 -10.33 15.50
C LEU A 167 6.58 -11.57 14.59
N PRO A 168 7.39 -12.64 14.76
CA PRO A 168 7.20 -13.88 14.00
C PRO A 168 5.86 -14.59 14.22
N ASP A 169 5.20 -14.40 15.37
CA ASP A 169 3.94 -15.08 15.70
C ASP A 169 2.71 -14.47 14.99
N ILE A 170 2.85 -13.23 14.48
CA ILE A 170 1.81 -12.50 13.76
C ILE A 170 2.16 -12.28 12.28
N SER A 171 3.17 -12.99 11.79
CA SER A 171 3.76 -12.81 10.48
C SER A 171 3.99 -14.14 9.78
N ILE A 172 4.00 -14.12 8.46
CA ILE A 172 4.35 -15.28 7.63
C ILE A 172 5.81 -15.16 7.22
N LYS A 173 6.57 -16.24 7.44
CA LYS A 173 7.95 -16.33 6.93
C LYS A 173 7.94 -16.50 5.40
N ILE A 174 8.69 -15.65 4.69
CA ILE A 174 8.70 -15.60 3.23
C ILE A 174 10.11 -15.75 2.66
N LYS A 175 10.19 -16.01 1.35
CA LYS A 175 11.47 -16.06 0.64
C LYS A 175 11.92 -14.67 0.19
N TYR A 176 13.22 -14.49 0.02
CA TYR A 176 13.83 -13.26 -0.48
C TYR A 176 13.25 -12.78 -1.81
N ASP A 177 12.99 -13.71 -2.74
CA ASP A 177 12.38 -13.36 -4.03
C ASP A 177 10.95 -12.83 -3.91
N SER A 178 10.31 -13.07 -2.75
CA SER A 178 8.97 -12.59 -2.40
C SER A 178 8.96 -11.29 -1.60
N LEU A 179 10.13 -10.73 -1.24
CA LEU A 179 10.21 -9.47 -0.51
C LEU A 179 9.48 -8.35 -1.23
N LYS A 180 8.73 -7.58 -0.45
CA LYS A 180 7.94 -6.43 -0.88
C LYS A 180 8.04 -5.31 0.16
N PRO A 181 7.85 -4.04 -0.25
CA PRO A 181 7.89 -2.90 0.66
C PRO A 181 6.98 -3.09 1.89
N GLY A 182 7.51 -2.88 3.09
CA GLY A 182 6.77 -3.09 4.34
C GLY A 182 6.93 -4.47 4.98
N ASP A 183 7.63 -5.39 4.32
CA ASP A 183 8.12 -6.63 4.96
C ASP A 183 9.24 -6.31 5.96
N ILE A 184 9.53 -7.25 6.85
CA ILE A 184 10.56 -7.08 7.87
C ILE A 184 11.67 -8.13 7.75
N LEU A 185 12.84 -7.70 8.20
CA LEU A 185 14.01 -8.51 8.42
C LEU A 185 14.21 -8.56 9.93
N ASP A 186 14.02 -9.72 10.54
CA ASP A 186 14.01 -9.87 12.00
C ASP A 186 15.09 -10.83 12.49
N ILE A 187 15.72 -10.44 13.60
CA ILE A 187 16.55 -11.31 14.43
C ILE A 187 15.82 -11.45 15.76
N PRO A 188 15.10 -12.56 15.98
CA PRO A 188 14.26 -12.70 17.16
C PRO A 188 15.04 -12.51 18.46
N GLY A 189 14.62 -11.53 19.24
CA GLY A 189 15.26 -11.15 20.50
C GLY A 189 16.43 -10.18 20.39
N GLU A 190 16.73 -9.65 19.19
CA GLU A 190 17.84 -8.73 18.97
C GLU A 190 17.43 -7.45 18.22
N HIS A 191 17.09 -7.54 16.93
CA HIS A 191 16.86 -6.36 16.09
C HIS A 191 15.94 -6.66 14.90
N VAL A 192 15.14 -5.68 14.51
CA VAL A 192 14.25 -5.76 13.35
C VAL A 192 14.40 -4.53 12.47
N ILE A 193 14.31 -4.73 11.16
CA ILE A 193 14.47 -3.72 10.12
C ILE A 193 13.27 -3.82 9.17
N LEU A 194 12.73 -2.67 8.72
CA LEU A 194 11.70 -2.62 7.69
C LEU A 194 12.33 -2.56 6.30
N PHE A 195 11.95 -3.46 5.41
CA PHE A 195 12.36 -3.44 4.00
C PHE A 195 11.55 -2.40 3.22
N LYS A 196 12.23 -1.51 2.50
CA LYS A 196 11.61 -0.48 1.65
C LYS A 196 11.60 -0.89 0.19
N GLU A 197 12.76 -1.16 -0.41
CA GLU A 197 12.85 -1.52 -1.84
C GLU A 197 14.17 -2.21 -2.21
N PHE A 198 14.21 -2.81 -3.39
CA PHE A 198 15.47 -3.18 -4.05
C PHE A 198 16.05 -1.98 -4.78
N VAL A 199 17.31 -1.66 -4.53
CA VAL A 199 17.99 -0.49 -5.13
C VAL A 199 18.50 -0.80 -6.55
N ASN A 200 18.77 -2.07 -6.85
CA ASN A 200 19.26 -2.52 -8.15
C ASN A 200 18.51 -3.73 -8.69
N GLU A 201 18.54 -3.90 -10.02
CA GLU A 201 17.86 -5.00 -10.72
C GLU A 201 18.37 -6.38 -10.30
N GLU A 202 19.64 -6.50 -9.92
CA GLU A 202 20.22 -7.75 -9.42
C GLU A 202 19.74 -8.12 -8.01
N LYS A 203 18.98 -7.24 -7.34
CA LYS A 203 18.49 -7.43 -5.98
C LYS A 203 19.60 -7.77 -4.99
N THR A 204 20.76 -7.15 -5.11
CA THR A 204 21.88 -7.32 -4.18
C THR A 204 21.99 -6.16 -3.19
N LEU A 205 21.36 -5.03 -3.51
CA LEU A 205 21.26 -3.85 -2.65
C LEU A 205 19.81 -3.64 -2.24
N ILE A 206 19.59 -3.54 -0.93
CA ILE A 206 18.27 -3.28 -0.36
C ILE A 206 18.29 -1.94 0.38
N ARG A 207 17.23 -1.16 0.20
CA ARG A 207 16.95 0.03 1.00
C ARG A 207 16.01 -0.36 2.13
N THR A 208 16.31 0.13 3.32
CA THR A 208 15.62 -0.22 4.55
C THR A 208 15.41 1.00 5.43
N ILE A 209 14.41 0.96 6.30
CA ILE A 209 14.19 1.94 7.36
C ILE A 209 14.23 1.20 8.69
N GLU A 210 14.98 1.72 9.66
CA GLU A 210 15.14 1.10 10.97
C GLU A 210 15.24 2.13 12.09
N ALA A 211 14.78 1.74 13.28
CA ALA A 211 15.09 2.45 14.51
C ALA A 211 16.29 1.77 15.19
N ASN A 212 17.42 2.47 15.22
CA ASN A 212 18.63 2.05 15.92
C ASN A 212 19.29 3.28 16.55
N TRP A 213 20.41 3.14 17.23
CA TRP A 213 21.18 4.31 17.66
C TRP A 213 21.46 5.23 16.45
N PRO A 214 21.15 6.54 16.52
CA PRO A 214 20.48 7.28 17.60
C PRO A 214 18.98 7.56 17.37
N LYS A 215 18.42 7.12 16.24
CA LYS A 215 17.10 7.52 15.73
C LYS A 215 16.57 6.55 14.68
N VAL A 216 15.37 6.82 14.17
CA VAL A 216 14.90 6.22 12.92
C VAL A 216 15.62 6.84 11.73
N TYR A 217 16.14 6.01 10.84
CA TYR A 217 16.82 6.46 9.61
C TYR A 217 16.68 5.42 8.49
N GLU A 218 16.93 5.89 7.27
CA GLU A 218 17.04 5.03 6.10
C GLU A 218 18.50 4.60 5.87
N ASN A 219 18.70 3.34 5.47
CA ASN A 219 20.00 2.82 5.12
C ASN A 219 19.93 1.86 3.92
N ILE A 220 21.07 1.73 3.22
CA ILE A 220 21.25 0.78 2.12
C ILE A 220 22.26 -0.29 2.55
N TYR A 221 21.87 -1.56 2.40
CA TYR A 221 22.70 -2.72 2.72
C TYR A 221 22.96 -3.55 1.46
N ASN A 222 24.15 -4.15 1.34
CA ASN A 222 24.28 -5.35 0.52
C ASN A 222 23.61 -6.53 1.25
N ALA A 223 22.95 -7.39 0.49
CA ALA A 223 22.22 -8.55 0.99
C ALA A 223 22.80 -9.85 0.40
N GLU A 224 23.26 -10.74 1.27
CA GLU A 224 23.67 -12.10 0.93
C GLU A 224 22.58 -13.09 1.35
N VAL A 225 21.92 -13.71 0.36
CA VAL A 225 20.76 -14.58 0.60
C VAL A 225 21.20 -15.98 1.00
N SER A 226 20.54 -16.56 2.00
CA SER A 226 20.74 -17.95 2.42
C SER A 226 20.37 -18.94 1.30
N VAL A 227 20.94 -20.15 1.36
CA VAL A 227 20.67 -21.20 0.35
C VAL A 227 19.20 -21.58 0.26
N ASP A 228 18.48 -21.56 1.38
CA ASP A 228 17.03 -21.85 1.42
C ASP A 228 16.15 -20.64 1.04
N GLY A 229 16.74 -19.45 0.94
CA GLY A 229 16.10 -18.21 0.54
C GLY A 229 15.28 -17.52 1.62
N TYR A 230 15.26 -18.01 2.87
CA TYR A 230 14.41 -17.48 3.95
C TYR A 230 15.13 -16.51 4.90
N SER A 231 16.42 -16.31 4.69
CA SER A 231 17.23 -15.41 5.50
C SER A 231 18.21 -14.63 4.63
N ILE A 232 18.61 -13.46 5.11
CA ILE A 232 19.64 -12.64 4.48
C ILE A 232 20.68 -12.18 5.49
N THR A 233 21.93 -12.14 5.06
CA THR A 233 23.02 -11.52 5.83
C THR A 233 23.29 -10.14 5.25
N LEU A 234 23.24 -9.13 6.12
CA LEU A 234 23.52 -7.74 5.74
C LEU A 234 24.96 -7.36 6.05
N ASP A 235 25.47 -6.32 5.40
CA ASP A 235 26.78 -5.74 5.71
C ASP A 235 26.89 -5.38 7.19
N GLY A 236 27.73 -6.12 7.92
CA GLY A 236 27.74 -6.16 9.39
C GLY A 236 27.71 -7.57 9.96
N GLY A 237 27.42 -8.57 9.11
CA GLY A 237 27.55 -9.99 9.43
C GLY A 237 26.38 -10.56 10.24
N LYS A 238 25.28 -9.80 10.39
CA LYS A 238 24.06 -10.26 11.03
C LYS A 238 23.13 -10.90 10.02
N THR A 239 22.54 -12.03 10.38
CA THR A 239 21.61 -12.79 9.55
C THR A 239 20.19 -12.61 10.07
N TYR A 240 19.30 -12.13 9.22
CA TYR A 240 17.90 -11.84 9.49
C TYR A 240 17.01 -12.89 8.84
N GLU A 241 15.94 -13.28 9.52
CA GLU A 241 14.83 -14.03 8.92
C GLU A 241 13.83 -13.06 8.29
N ILE A 242 13.17 -13.48 7.21
CA ILE A 242 12.30 -12.60 6.39
C ILE A 242 10.83 -12.89 6.67
N TYR A 243 10.06 -11.86 6.99
CA TYR A 243 8.64 -11.98 7.30
C TYR A 243 7.78 -10.92 6.62
N THR A 244 6.55 -11.30 6.26
CA THR A 244 5.47 -10.38 5.87
C THR A 244 4.39 -10.40 6.94
N TYR A 245 3.79 -9.24 7.22
CA TYR A 245 2.65 -9.16 8.12
C TYR A 245 1.43 -9.90 7.54
N GLU A 246 0.72 -10.66 8.39
CA GLU A 246 -0.42 -11.50 7.97
C GLU A 246 -1.63 -10.71 7.50
N HIS A 247 -1.80 -9.48 7.98
CA HIS A 247 -2.97 -8.65 7.72
C HIS A 247 -2.68 -7.47 6.79
N ILE A 248 -1.72 -7.62 5.88
CA ILE A 248 -1.54 -6.64 4.80
C ILE A 248 -2.76 -6.76 3.86
N SER A 249 -3.62 -5.74 3.85
CA SER A 249 -4.70 -5.65 2.87
C SER A 249 -4.13 -5.28 1.51
N ASN A 250 -4.76 -5.81 0.47
CA ASN A 250 -4.57 -5.35 -0.90
C ASN A 250 -5.96 -5.12 -1.51
N PHE A 251 -6.27 -3.91 -1.93
CA PHE A 251 -7.50 -3.54 -2.61
C PHE A 251 -7.32 -3.65 -4.12
N PRO A 252 -8.36 -4.05 -4.88
CA PRO A 252 -8.28 -4.05 -6.32
C PRO A 252 -8.10 -2.62 -6.86
N PRO A 253 -7.50 -2.46 -8.05
CA PRO A 253 -7.38 -1.16 -8.67
C PRO A 253 -8.75 -0.57 -9.04
N SER A 254 -8.79 0.73 -9.33
CA SER A 254 -10.00 1.37 -9.85
C SER A 254 -10.37 0.76 -11.20
N LEU A 255 -11.68 0.72 -11.49
CA LEU A 255 -12.18 0.36 -12.82
C LEU A 255 -11.44 1.15 -13.91
N PRO A 256 -10.99 0.50 -15.00
CA PRO A 256 -10.32 1.21 -16.08
C PRO A 256 -11.21 2.29 -16.69
N ILE A 257 -10.67 3.49 -16.84
CA ILE A 257 -11.24 4.53 -17.68
C ILE A 257 -10.79 4.24 -19.11
N ILE A 258 -11.74 3.96 -19.99
CA ILE A 258 -11.49 3.76 -21.42
C ILE A 258 -11.84 5.06 -22.15
N ASP A 259 -10.85 5.71 -22.76
CA ASP A 259 -11.07 6.91 -23.58
C ASP A 259 -10.64 6.68 -25.04
N GLY A 260 -11.35 7.31 -25.97
CA GLY A 260 -11.11 7.20 -27.41
C GLY A 260 -12.35 7.40 -28.27
N PRO A 261 -12.21 7.25 -29.60
CA PRO A 261 -13.30 7.51 -30.55
C PRO A 261 -14.49 6.57 -30.38
N THR A 262 -15.69 7.12 -30.14
CA THR A 262 -16.94 6.32 -30.02
C THR A 262 -17.66 6.12 -31.35
N HIS A 263 -17.15 6.71 -32.43
CA HIS A 263 -17.71 6.62 -33.77
C HIS A 263 -16.59 6.59 -34.80
N GLY A 264 -16.76 5.76 -35.83
CA GLY A 264 -15.73 5.61 -36.85
C GLY A 264 -16.23 4.98 -38.16
N LYS A 265 -15.32 4.80 -39.11
CA LYS A 265 -15.49 3.93 -40.27
C LYS A 265 -14.75 2.61 -40.06
N THR A 266 -15.26 1.57 -40.71
CA THR A 266 -14.57 0.29 -40.79
C THR A 266 -13.23 0.41 -41.53
N TRP A 267 -12.32 -0.52 -41.27
CA TRP A 267 -10.99 -0.58 -41.88
C TRP A 267 -10.06 0.60 -41.54
N ILE A 268 -10.37 1.34 -40.48
CA ILE A 268 -9.50 2.37 -39.89
C ILE A 268 -9.02 1.86 -38.53
N LEU A 269 -7.73 2.07 -38.25
CA LEU A 269 -7.12 1.77 -36.96
C LEU A 269 -7.41 2.93 -36.00
N TYR A 270 -7.95 2.61 -34.82
CA TYR A 270 -8.24 3.57 -33.76
C TYR A 270 -7.38 3.30 -32.54
N THR A 271 -7.09 4.36 -31.82
CA THR A 271 -6.33 4.35 -30.57
C THR A 271 -7.27 4.62 -29.40
N TYR A 272 -7.09 3.86 -28.32
CA TYR A 272 -7.77 4.02 -27.05
C TYR A 272 -6.73 4.13 -25.94
N THR A 273 -7.04 4.93 -24.93
CA THR A 273 -6.26 5.01 -23.69
C THR A 273 -7.00 4.32 -22.56
N LEU A 274 -6.23 3.69 -21.68
CA LEU A 274 -6.68 3.00 -20.49
C LEU A 274 -5.96 3.62 -19.29
N ASN A 275 -6.70 3.85 -18.22
CA ASN A 275 -6.15 4.38 -16.99
C ASN A 275 -6.87 3.78 -15.78
N SER A 276 -6.10 3.32 -14.80
CA SER A 276 -6.56 2.84 -13.50
C SER A 276 -5.59 3.33 -12.43
N THR A 277 -6.12 3.61 -11.25
CA THR A 277 -5.34 3.93 -10.05
C THR A 277 -5.57 2.84 -9.01
N ASP A 278 -4.52 2.35 -8.40
CA ASP A 278 -4.60 1.41 -7.30
C ASP A 278 -4.68 2.13 -5.93
N PRO A 279 -5.65 1.81 -5.05
CA PRO A 279 -5.75 2.42 -3.72
C PRO A 279 -4.60 2.12 -2.77
N ASP A 280 -3.82 1.06 -3.03
CA ASP A 280 -2.64 0.66 -2.26
C ASP A 280 -1.34 1.19 -2.89
N GLY A 281 -1.46 2.04 -3.93
CA GLY A 281 -0.32 2.60 -4.66
C GLY A 281 0.38 1.58 -5.57
N ASP A 282 -0.19 0.38 -5.72
CA ASP A 282 0.42 -0.71 -6.48
C ASP A 282 0.38 -0.47 -8.00
N ASP A 283 1.42 -0.90 -8.70
CA ASP A 283 1.45 -0.85 -10.17
C ASP A 283 0.39 -1.78 -10.78
N ILE A 284 -0.13 -1.38 -11.94
CA ILE A 284 -1.03 -2.21 -12.74
C ILE A 284 -0.20 -3.22 -13.53
N ALA A 285 -0.31 -4.50 -13.17
CA ALA A 285 0.42 -5.58 -13.82
C ALA A 285 -0.04 -5.81 -15.26
N LYS A 286 -1.35 -5.67 -15.53
CA LYS A 286 -1.91 -5.85 -16.87
C LYS A 286 -3.30 -5.26 -17.02
N TYR A 287 -3.65 -4.92 -18.27
CA TYR A 287 -5.02 -4.68 -18.71
C TYR A 287 -5.47 -5.82 -19.62
N ILE A 288 -6.71 -6.27 -19.46
CA ILE A 288 -7.36 -7.25 -20.34
C ILE A 288 -8.52 -6.56 -21.03
N ILE A 289 -8.54 -6.61 -22.37
CA ILE A 289 -9.44 -5.82 -23.21
C ILE A 289 -10.18 -6.73 -24.19
N ASN A 290 -11.50 -6.52 -24.31
CA ASN A 290 -12.34 -7.16 -25.32
C ASN A 290 -12.96 -6.06 -26.20
N PHE A 291 -12.68 -6.06 -27.51
CA PHE A 291 -13.19 -5.03 -28.43
C PHE A 291 -14.62 -5.28 -28.95
N GLY A 292 -15.28 -6.35 -28.50
CA GLY A 292 -16.69 -6.60 -28.73
C GLY A 292 -17.07 -7.10 -30.13
N ASP A 293 -16.11 -7.37 -31.01
CA ASP A 293 -16.33 -7.81 -32.39
C ASP A 293 -16.14 -9.33 -32.62
N GLY A 294 -15.88 -10.07 -31.54
CA GLY A 294 -15.65 -11.51 -31.54
C GLY A 294 -14.20 -11.92 -31.75
N THR A 295 -13.25 -10.98 -31.80
CA THR A 295 -11.82 -11.32 -31.69
C THR A 295 -11.46 -11.75 -30.27
N SER A 296 -10.34 -12.45 -30.14
CA SER A 296 -9.78 -12.78 -28.82
C SER A 296 -9.45 -11.52 -28.02
N GLU A 297 -9.47 -11.65 -26.69
CA GLU A 297 -9.06 -10.59 -25.77
C GLU A 297 -7.59 -10.23 -25.98
N VAL A 298 -7.29 -8.95 -25.79
CA VAL A 298 -5.94 -8.39 -25.84
C VAL A 298 -5.47 -8.15 -24.42
N THR A 299 -4.28 -8.65 -24.08
CA THR A 299 -3.62 -8.37 -22.80
C THR A 299 -2.47 -7.42 -23.02
N LEU A 300 -2.50 -6.28 -22.34
CA LEU A 300 -1.38 -5.35 -22.24
C LEU A 300 -0.67 -5.62 -20.93
N ASN A 301 0.59 -6.09 -20.99
CA ASN A 301 1.37 -6.40 -19.78
C ASN A 301 2.25 -5.21 -19.41
N GLY A 302 2.19 -4.85 -18.12
CA GLY A 302 3.01 -3.82 -17.50
C GLY A 302 4.33 -4.39 -16.92
N PRO A 303 4.81 -3.88 -15.78
CA PRO A 303 4.09 -2.99 -14.85
C PRO A 303 3.86 -1.58 -15.43
N TYR A 304 2.70 -1.01 -15.12
CA TYR A 304 2.36 0.39 -15.39
C TYR A 304 2.18 1.09 -14.05
N ALA A 305 2.74 2.28 -13.87
CA ALA A 305 2.56 3.00 -12.61
C ALA A 305 1.08 3.27 -12.37
N SER A 306 0.65 3.23 -11.11
CA SER A 306 -0.71 3.62 -10.73
C SER A 306 -1.04 5.00 -11.31
N GLY A 307 -2.10 5.10 -12.10
CA GLY A 307 -2.49 6.34 -12.78
C GLY A 307 -1.80 6.62 -14.12
N ASP A 308 -0.97 5.72 -14.66
CA ASP A 308 -0.42 5.86 -16.02
C ASP A 308 -1.48 5.66 -17.12
N GLU A 309 -1.29 6.36 -18.24
CA GLU A 309 -2.08 6.13 -19.46
C GLU A 309 -1.44 5.04 -20.32
N VAL A 310 -2.21 3.97 -20.57
CA VAL A 310 -1.78 2.83 -21.40
C VAL A 310 -2.52 2.83 -22.72
N ILE A 311 -1.79 2.65 -23.82
CA ILE A 311 -2.34 2.73 -25.17
C ILE A 311 -2.73 1.34 -25.70
N ALA A 312 -3.97 1.22 -26.18
CA ALA A 312 -4.48 0.10 -26.96
C ALA A 312 -4.85 0.57 -28.38
N VAL A 313 -4.73 -0.31 -29.37
CA VAL A 313 -5.17 -0.03 -30.75
C VAL A 313 -6.03 -1.15 -31.30
N HIS A 314 -7.07 -0.81 -32.07
CA HIS A 314 -7.94 -1.80 -32.70
C HIS A 314 -8.55 -1.31 -34.02
N LEU A 315 -8.94 -2.26 -34.87
CA LEU A 315 -9.59 -2.00 -36.16
C LEU A 315 -10.82 -2.90 -36.31
N TRP A 316 -11.97 -2.28 -36.61
CA TRP A 316 -13.21 -2.99 -36.90
C TRP A 316 -13.37 -3.20 -38.42
N THR A 317 -13.61 -4.45 -38.82
CA THR A 317 -13.79 -4.83 -40.24
C THR A 317 -15.25 -4.83 -40.70
N LYS A 318 -16.19 -4.90 -39.75
CA LYS A 318 -17.64 -4.98 -40.01
C LYS A 318 -18.36 -3.75 -39.46
N VAL A 319 -19.48 -3.42 -40.08
CA VAL A 319 -20.39 -2.37 -39.58
C VAL A 319 -21.16 -2.92 -38.38
N GLY A 320 -21.35 -2.11 -37.36
CA GLY A 320 -22.01 -2.57 -36.14
C GLY A 320 -21.89 -1.62 -34.95
N PHE A 321 -22.50 -2.05 -33.86
CA PHE A 321 -22.32 -1.50 -32.52
C PHE A 321 -21.45 -2.48 -31.74
N TYR A 322 -20.38 -1.96 -31.14
CA TYR A 322 -19.40 -2.74 -30.39
C TYR A 322 -19.30 -2.19 -28.98
N THR A 323 -19.19 -3.07 -27.99
CA THR A 323 -18.91 -2.68 -26.61
C THR A 323 -17.49 -3.11 -26.29
N ILE A 324 -16.59 -2.14 -26.19
CA ILE A 324 -15.24 -2.37 -25.67
C ILE A 324 -15.40 -2.61 -24.17
N LYS A 325 -14.77 -3.67 -23.66
CA LYS A 325 -14.66 -3.93 -22.24
C LYS A 325 -13.20 -3.94 -21.83
N ALA A 326 -12.87 -3.36 -20.68
CA ALA A 326 -11.54 -3.48 -20.09
C ALA A 326 -11.60 -3.72 -18.59
N LYS A 327 -10.66 -4.52 -18.08
CA LYS A 327 -10.39 -4.66 -16.64
C LYS A 327 -8.89 -4.56 -16.36
N ALA A 328 -8.54 -4.08 -15.17
CA ALA A 328 -7.17 -3.98 -14.68
C ALA A 328 -6.89 -5.11 -13.69
N VAL A 329 -5.61 -5.48 -13.58
CA VAL A 329 -5.11 -6.41 -12.58
C VAL A 329 -3.85 -5.82 -11.97
N ASP A 330 -3.81 -5.74 -10.64
CA ASP A 330 -2.63 -5.27 -9.90
C ASP A 330 -1.49 -6.33 -9.91
N LEU A 331 -0.34 -5.99 -9.32
CA LEU A 331 0.80 -6.91 -9.14
C LEU A 331 0.52 -8.12 -8.24
N TYR A 332 -0.60 -8.16 -7.54
CA TYR A 332 -0.98 -9.17 -6.55
C TYR A 332 -2.10 -10.08 -7.06
N GLY A 333 -2.59 -9.83 -8.28
CA GLY A 333 -3.58 -10.63 -8.97
C GLY A 333 -5.03 -10.28 -8.64
N HIS A 334 -5.31 -9.21 -7.90
CA HIS A 334 -6.70 -8.75 -7.79
C HIS A 334 -7.12 -8.05 -9.07
N GLU A 335 -8.28 -8.49 -9.57
CA GLU A 335 -8.83 -8.01 -10.83
C GLU A 335 -10.02 -7.09 -10.55
N THR A 336 -10.17 -6.07 -11.38
CA THR A 336 -11.38 -5.24 -11.38
C THR A 336 -12.53 -5.96 -12.09
N ASP A 337 -13.76 -5.49 -11.85
CA ASP A 337 -14.86 -5.72 -12.79
C ASP A 337 -14.56 -5.07 -14.16
N TRP A 338 -15.38 -5.40 -15.16
CA TRP A 338 -15.27 -4.83 -16.49
C TRP A 338 -15.85 -3.42 -16.56
N SER A 339 -15.05 -2.46 -17.01
CA SER A 339 -15.51 -1.18 -17.56
C SER A 339 -16.00 -1.36 -19.00
N GLU A 340 -16.86 -0.45 -19.50
CA GLU A 340 -17.44 -0.56 -20.85
C GLU A 340 -17.44 0.79 -21.60
N LEU A 341 -17.11 0.75 -22.90
CA LEU A 341 -17.24 1.88 -23.83
C LEU A 341 -17.93 1.41 -25.12
N THR A 342 -19.00 2.10 -25.54
CA THR A 342 -19.73 1.75 -26.77
C THR A 342 -19.19 2.51 -27.97
N VAL A 343 -18.93 1.78 -29.07
CA VAL A 343 -18.39 2.28 -30.32
C VAL A 343 -19.31 1.92 -31.48
N THR A 344 -19.57 2.89 -32.37
CA THR A 344 -20.44 2.70 -33.53
C THR A 344 -19.67 2.81 -34.85
N MET A 345 -19.79 1.79 -35.69
CA MET A 345 -19.23 1.73 -37.05
C MET A 345 -20.36 1.73 -38.09
N PRO A 346 -20.95 2.89 -38.42
CA PRO A 346 -22.05 2.97 -39.38
C PRO A 346 -21.61 2.64 -40.82
N ARG A 347 -22.60 2.28 -41.64
CA ARG A 347 -22.38 1.99 -43.06
C ARG A 347 -22.02 3.27 -43.82
N ASP A 348 -20.92 3.24 -44.57
CA ASP A 348 -20.55 4.35 -45.44
C ASP A 348 -21.53 4.41 -46.64
N LYS A 349 -22.36 5.45 -46.69
CA LYS A 349 -23.40 5.62 -47.72
C LYS A 349 -22.82 5.95 -49.10
N THR A 350 -21.55 6.32 -49.19
CA THR A 350 -20.94 6.83 -50.42
C THR A 350 -20.57 5.76 -51.44
N ALA A 351 -20.25 4.53 -51.01
CA ALA A 351 -19.86 3.43 -51.92
C ALA A 351 -21.04 2.57 -52.41
N SER A 352 -22.20 2.64 -51.75
CA SER A 352 -23.31 1.69 -51.95
C SER A 352 -24.50 2.24 -52.75
N SER A 353 -24.42 3.48 -53.23
CA SER A 353 -25.55 4.15 -53.91
C SER A 353 -25.36 4.32 -55.42
N SER A 354 -24.29 3.78 -56.02
CA SER A 354 -24.16 3.77 -57.48
C SER A 354 -24.79 2.49 -58.04
N PRO A 355 -25.93 2.56 -58.75
CA PRO A 355 -26.52 1.40 -59.43
C PRO A 355 -25.54 0.75 -60.41
N PHE A 356 -24.59 1.54 -60.92
CA PHE A 356 -23.54 1.10 -61.81
C PHE A 356 -22.52 0.20 -61.10
N LEU A 357 -22.11 0.53 -59.88
CA LEU A 357 -21.19 -0.32 -59.11
C LEU A 357 -21.85 -1.65 -58.70
N ILE A 358 -23.14 -1.62 -58.32
CA ILE A 358 -23.93 -2.83 -58.03
C ILE A 358 -24.13 -3.69 -59.29
N PHE A 359 -24.32 -3.06 -60.46
CA PHE A 359 -24.42 -3.76 -61.74
C PHE A 359 -23.10 -4.44 -62.13
N LEU A 360 -21.96 -3.78 -61.93
CA LEU A 360 -20.65 -4.35 -62.24
C LEU A 360 -20.27 -5.52 -61.34
N GLU A 361 -20.65 -5.51 -60.06
CA GLU A 361 -20.46 -6.65 -59.14
C GLU A 361 -21.21 -7.91 -59.60
N ARG A 362 -22.34 -7.77 -60.32
CA ARG A 362 -23.09 -8.91 -60.90
C ARG A 362 -22.49 -9.45 -62.20
N TYR A 363 -21.58 -8.71 -62.84
CA TYR A 363 -20.94 -9.11 -64.09
C TYR A 363 -19.41 -8.93 -64.04
N PRO A 364 -18.67 -9.80 -63.32
CA PRO A 364 -17.23 -9.66 -63.07
C PRO A 364 -16.37 -9.59 -64.34
N LEU A 365 -16.82 -10.27 -65.41
CA LEU A 365 -16.15 -10.26 -66.71
C LEU A 365 -16.30 -8.92 -67.44
N LEU A 366 -17.44 -8.23 -67.27
CA LEU A 366 -17.68 -6.91 -67.82
C LEU A 366 -16.86 -5.84 -67.08
N GLN A 367 -16.74 -5.99 -65.76
CA GLN A 367 -15.88 -5.15 -64.92
C GLN A 367 -14.40 -5.25 -65.37
N THR A 368 -13.93 -6.48 -65.63
CA THR A 368 -12.56 -6.73 -66.13
C THR A 368 -12.33 -6.15 -67.53
N LEU A 369 -13.35 -6.20 -68.40
CA LEU A 369 -13.30 -5.65 -69.76
C LEU A 369 -13.23 -4.12 -69.75
N LEU A 370 -14.04 -3.46 -68.91
CA LEU A 370 -14.06 -1.99 -68.77
C LEU A 370 -12.74 -1.46 -68.20
N MET A 371 -12.13 -2.17 -67.25
CA MET A 371 -10.80 -1.82 -66.72
C MET A 371 -9.70 -1.89 -67.78
N ARG A 372 -9.80 -2.79 -68.77
CA ARG A 372 -8.81 -2.89 -69.87
C ARG A 372 -9.00 -1.85 -70.98
N LEU A 373 -10.17 -1.20 -71.05
CA LEU A 373 -10.52 -0.22 -72.08
C LEU A 373 -10.42 1.24 -71.60
N GLY A 374 -10.12 1.49 -70.32
CA GLY A 374 -9.81 2.82 -69.79
C GLY A 374 -11.00 3.79 -69.72
N LEU A 375 -12.23 3.27 -69.70
CA LEU A 375 -13.45 4.07 -69.60
C LEU A 375 -13.97 4.02 -68.16
N GLN A 376 -13.79 5.11 -67.41
CA GLN A 376 -14.47 5.39 -66.13
C GLN A 376 -15.32 6.64 -66.26
#